data_AF-A0A940YLS7-F1
#
_entry.id   AF-A0A940YLS7-F1
#
_cell.length_a   1.000
_cell.length_b   1.000
_cell.length_c   1.000
_cell.angle_alpha   90.00
_cell.angle_beta   90.00
_cell.angle_gamma   90.00
#
_symmetry.space_group_name_H-M   'P 1'
#
loop_
_entity.id
_entity.type
_entity.pdbx_description
1 polymer ?
#
loop_
_entity_poly.entity_id
_entity_poly.type
_entity_poly.pdbx_seq_one_letter_code
_entity_poly.pdbx_strand_id
1 'polypeptide(L)' 'MTKTIEHRRPGPRSEAGQSMVEYLVVVSALVAALFVIDVDGRTGAQHLADMVRLFYRNLTYFLSLP' A
#
# COMPACT_ATOMS: atom_id res chain seq x y z
N MET A 1 -11.51 -34.62 -37.83
CA MET A 1 -11.29 -33.19 -38.13
C MET A 1 -11.10 -32.47 -36.80
N THR A 2 -9.87 -32.52 -36.29
CA THR A 2 -9.54 -32.17 -34.89
C THR A 2 -9.17 -30.70 -34.83
N LYS A 3 -10.00 -29.87 -34.18
CA LYS A 3 -9.70 -28.45 -33.99
C LYS A 3 -8.64 -28.30 -32.90
N THR A 4 -7.42 -27.99 -33.30
CA THR A 4 -6.33 -27.60 -32.39
C THR A 4 -6.67 -26.23 -31.83
N ILE A 5 -7.03 -26.16 -30.53
CA ILE A 5 -7.26 -24.90 -29.83
C ILE A 5 -5.89 -24.31 -29.53
N GLU A 6 -5.49 -23.27 -30.29
CA GLU A 6 -4.31 -22.48 -29.97
C GLU A 6 -4.53 -21.75 -28.65
N HIS A 7 -3.84 -22.21 -27.60
CA HIS A 7 -3.79 -21.53 -26.33
C HIS A 7 -2.89 -20.29 -26.48
N ARG A 8 -3.50 -19.16 -26.86
CA ARG A 8 -2.80 -17.87 -26.98
C ARG A 8 -2.31 -17.47 -25.58
N ARG A 9 -1.02 -17.72 -25.30
CA ARG A 9 -0.39 -17.26 -24.06
C ARG A 9 -0.42 -15.73 -24.07
N PRO A 10 -0.94 -15.07 -23.01
CA PRO A 10 -0.87 -13.62 -22.93
C PRO A 10 0.61 -13.22 -22.96
N GLY A 11 0.99 -12.43 -23.95
CA GLY A 11 2.37 -11.94 -24.07
C GLY A 11 2.70 -10.96 -22.94
N PRO A 12 4.00 -10.71 -22.66
CA PRO A 12 4.49 -9.94 -21.51
C PRO A 12 3.94 -8.50 -21.40
N ARG A 13 3.33 -7.96 -22.46
CA ARG A 13 2.64 -6.64 -22.43
C ARG A 13 1.32 -6.68 -21.66
N SER A 14 0.67 -7.84 -21.56
CA SER A 14 -0.58 -8.01 -20.80
C SER A 14 -0.33 -8.01 -19.29
N GLU A 15 0.81 -8.55 -18.84
CA GLU A 15 1.19 -8.61 -17.43
C GLU A 15 1.56 -7.23 -16.88
N ALA A 16 2.22 -6.39 -17.68
CA ALA A 16 2.60 -5.03 -17.27
C ALA A 16 1.41 -4.08 -17.07
N GLY A 17 0.35 -4.21 -17.89
CA GLY A 17 -0.87 -3.41 -17.73
C GLY A 17 -1.70 -3.86 -16.53
N GLN A 18 -1.77 -5.17 -16.30
CA GLN A 18 -2.46 -5.75 -15.15
C GLN A 18 -1.76 -5.36 -13.83
N SER A 19 -0.43 -5.44 -13.77
CA SER A 19 0.31 -5.04 -12.56
C SER A 19 0.15 -3.57 -12.22
N MET A 20 0.01 -2.69 -13.23
CA MET A 20 -0.26 -1.27 -13.01
C MET A 20 -1.66 -1.01 -12.43
N VAL A 21 -2.67 -1.76 -12.86
CA VAL A 21 -4.02 -1.67 -12.29
C VAL A 21 -4.03 -2.16 -10.85
N GLU A 22 -3.38 -3.29 -10.57
CA GLU A 22 -3.23 -3.83 -9.21
C GLU A 22 -2.55 -2.81 -8.29
N TYR A 23 -1.47 -2.17 -8.77
CA TYR A 23 -0.80 -1.11 -8.04
C TYR A 23 -1.73 0.07 -7.72
N LEU A 24 -2.50 0.55 -8.70
CA LEU A 24 -3.45 1.66 -8.48
C LEU A 24 -4.55 1.27 -7.48
N VAL A 25 -5.05 0.04 -7.52
CA VAL A 25 -6.04 -0.46 -6.56
C VAL A 25 -5.46 -0.49 -5.15
N VAL A 26 -4.25 -1.02 -4.97
CA VAL A 26 -3.60 -1.07 -3.66
C VAL A 26 -3.30 0.34 -3.13
N VAL A 27 -2.76 1.22 -3.97
CA VAL A 27 -2.44 2.61 -3.59
C VAL A 27 -3.70 3.38 -3.22
N SER A 28 -4.77 3.27 -4.01
CA SER A 28 -6.03 3.95 -3.71
C SER A 28 -6.68 3.42 -2.42
N ALA A 29 -6.65 2.10 -2.19
CA ALA A 29 -7.11 1.50 -0.94
C ALA A 29 -6.30 2.00 0.27
N LEU A 30 -4.97 2.11 0.14
CA LEU A 30 -4.10 2.64 1.18
C LEU A 30 -4.38 4.12 1.47
N VAL A 31 -4.54 4.94 0.43
CA VAL A 31 -4.89 6.36 0.57
C VAL A 31 -6.23 6.51 1.27
N ALA A 32 -7.22 5.69 0.91
CA ALA A 32 -8.52 5.70 1.58
C ALA A 32 -8.41 5.35 3.06
N ALA A 33 -7.68 4.29 3.40
CA ALA A 33 -7.47 3.85 4.78
C ALA A 33 -6.73 4.91 5.63
N LEU A 34 -5.78 5.63 5.04
CA LEU A 34 -4.97 6.61 5.75
C LEU A 34 -5.65 7.97 5.89
N PHE A 35 -6.39 8.42 4.87
CA PHE A 35 -6.82 9.81 4.78
C PHE A 35 -8.33 10.02 4.66
N VAL A 36 -9.09 9.01 4.21
CA VAL A 36 -10.54 9.15 3.97
C VAL A 36 -11.35 8.52 5.10
N ILE A 37 -10.91 7.38 5.60
CA ILE A 37 -11.58 6.70 6.71
C ILE A 37 -11.16 7.37 8.01
N ASP A 38 -12.15 7.94 8.68
CA ASP A 38 -12.05 8.47 10.04
C ASP A 38 -12.61 7.43 11.01
N VAL A 39 -11.83 7.06 12.01
CA VAL A 39 -12.24 6.21 13.13
C VAL A 39 -12.03 7.01 14.41
N ASP A 40 -13.10 7.22 15.17
CA ASP A 40 -13.10 7.97 16.44
C ASP A 40 -12.59 9.43 16.32
N GLY A 41 -12.84 10.08 15.18
CA GLY A 41 -12.48 11.48 14.93
C GLY A 41 -11.01 11.70 14.55
N ARG A 42 -10.30 10.62 14.19
CA ARG A 42 -8.92 10.64 13.73
C ARG A 42 -8.75 9.80 12.47
N THR A 43 -7.94 10.32 11.55
CA THR A 43 -7.55 9.56 10.35
C THR A 43 -6.38 8.62 10.67
N GLY A 44 -6.27 7.53 9.90
CA GLY A 44 -5.15 6.59 10.05
C GLY A 44 -3.78 7.25 9.92
N ALA A 45 -3.65 8.29 9.07
CA ALA A 45 -2.44 9.07 8.92
C ALA A 45 -2.07 9.84 10.20
N GLN A 46 -3.05 10.40 10.92
CA GLN A 46 -2.81 11.07 12.20
C GLN A 46 -2.33 10.07 13.26
N HIS A 47 -2.95 8.89 13.32
CA HIS A 47 -2.53 7.83 14.24
C HIS A 47 -1.09 7.36 13.95
N LEU A 48 -0.76 7.15 12.67
CA LEU A 48 0.58 6.80 12.24
C LEU A 48 1.61 7.89 12.61
N ALA A 49 1.27 9.16 12.37
CA ALA A 49 2.14 10.28 12.71
C ALA A 49 2.44 10.36 14.21
N ASP A 50 1.43 10.14 15.06
CA ASP A 50 1.58 10.10 16.51
C ASP A 50 2.51 8.97 16.95
N MET A 51 2.35 7.76 16.38
CA MET A 51 3.22 6.62 16.67
C MET A 51 4.67 6.85 16.24
N VAL A 52 4.88 7.39 15.04
CA VAL A 52 6.22 7.76 14.55
C VAL A 52 6.86 8.80 15.46
N ARG A 53 6.11 9.83 15.87
CA ARG A 53 6.59 10.86 16.77
C ARG A 53 7.00 10.31 18.13
N LEU A 54 6.21 9.39 18.67
CA LEU A 54 6.47 8.73 19.95
C LEU A 54 7.69 7.81 19.87
N PHE A 55 7.83 7.07 18.77
CA PHE A 55 9.02 6.25 18.49
C PHE A 55 10.30 7.10 18.43
N TYR A 56 10.32 8.19 17.66
CA TYR A 56 11.46 9.08 17.60
C TYR A 56 11.80 9.69 18.95
N ARG A 57 10.79 10.12 19.71
CA ARG A 57 10.99 10.64 21.06
C ARG A 57 11.66 9.61 21.96
N ASN A 58 11.20 8.37 21.95
CA ASN A 58 11.80 7.29 22.75
C ASN A 58 13.23 6.96 22.30
N LEU A 59 13.46 6.95 20.99
CA LEU A 59 14.79 6.69 20.41
C LEU A 59 15.77 7.81 20.77
N THR A 60 15.34 9.07 20.71
CA THR A 60 16.13 10.22 21.18
C THR A 60 16.41 10.13 22.66
N TYR A 61 15.44 9.76 23.50
CA TYR A 61 15.70 9.53 24.93
C TYR A 61 16.76 8.45 25.14
N PHE A 62 16.66 7.33 24.43
CA PHE A 62 17.63 6.23 24.51
C PHE A 62 19.04 6.66 24.09
N LEU A 63 19.17 7.43 23.00
CA LEU A 63 20.45 7.94 22.51
C LEU A 63 21.02 9.10 23.35
N SER A 64 20.17 9.78 24.13
CA SER A 64 20.57 10.91 25.00
C SER A 64 20.96 10.49 26.42
N LEU A 65 20.79 9.21 26.76
CA LEU A 65 21.30 8.65 28.01
C LEU A 65 22.83 8.44 27.87
N PRO A 66 23.64 8.99 28.79
CA PRO A 66 25.09 8.83 28.76
C PRO A 66 25.55 7.40 29.06
#